data_AF-A0A9E3UWB8-F1
#
_entry.id   AF-A0A9E3UWB8-F1
#
_cell.length_a   1.000
_cell.length_b   1.000
_cell.length_c   1.000
_cell.angle_alpha   90.00
_cell.angle_beta   90.00
_cell.angle_gamma   90.00
#
_symmetry.space_group_name_H-M   'P 1'
#
loop_
_entity.id
_entity.type
_entity.pdbx_description
1 polymer ?
#
loop_
_entity_poly.entity_id
_entity_poly.type
_entity_poly.pdbx_seq_one_letter_code
_entity_poly.pdbx_strand_id
1 'polypeptide(L)'
;MTVVKKDIKRLCLILAASVLCILSFNLHTAIAKADNIIQGYDSAESLQPGLLVALDKNSSRTVKVLPGADSDHLFGVVVDPTDAPFTLNAESSKVFVATSGSFQALISTTAGIIKPGDFVTISNLSGIAQKANSGQTRILGQAVSGFDGTSNVITTDGNAKIGRIFVQINPQNNPLANNAVLVPSFLKKASNAVAGKSVPAIRIYASLGVFVFAAIVAILVLWSGVRGSLIALGRNPLSRKAIFSGMYKVVFTGIGIFILGLAGVYLLLRV
;
A
#
# COMPACT_ATOMS: atom_id res chain seq x y z
N MET A 1 -40.59 34.91 3.46
CA MET A 1 -39.74 34.46 2.32
C MET A 1 -38.25 34.85 2.43
N THR A 2 -37.82 35.60 3.45
CA THR A 2 -36.45 36.13 3.59
C THR A 2 -35.47 35.21 4.32
N VAL A 3 -35.96 34.30 5.18
CA VAL A 3 -35.11 33.37 5.95
C VAL A 3 -34.53 32.25 5.07
N VAL A 4 -35.36 31.67 4.19
CA VAL A 4 -34.96 30.55 3.30
C VAL A 4 -33.83 30.92 2.33
N LYS A 5 -33.80 32.17 1.83
CA LYS A 5 -32.71 32.65 0.95
C LYS A 5 -31.36 32.78 1.68
N LYS A 6 -31.37 32.97 3.01
CA LYS A 6 -30.16 33.13 3.82
C LYS A 6 -29.48 31.78 4.08
N ASP A 7 -30.27 30.73 4.29
CA ASP A 7 -29.74 29.39 4.54
C ASP A 7 -29.19 28.73 3.27
N ILE A 8 -29.80 28.99 2.11
CA ILE A 8 -29.29 28.53 0.80
C ILE A 8 -27.92 29.15 0.48
N LYS A 9 -27.70 30.44 0.80
CA LYS A 9 -26.41 31.10 0.58
C LYS A 9 -25.31 30.54 1.49
N ARG A 10 -25.64 30.22 2.74
CA ARG A 10 -24.69 29.59 3.69
C ARG A 10 -24.33 28.17 3.27
N LEU A 11 -25.30 27.40 2.79
CA LEU A 11 -25.07 26.06 2.26
C LEU A 11 -24.15 26.08 1.03
N CYS A 12 -24.38 27.02 0.10
CA CYS A 12 -23.58 27.17 -1.11
C CYS A 12 -22.12 27.61 -0.80
N LEU A 13 -21.94 28.47 0.20
CA LEU A 13 -20.62 28.92 0.65
C LEU A 13 -19.79 27.79 1.29
N ILE A 14 -20.44 26.92 2.07
CA ILE A 14 -19.79 25.75 2.68
C ILE A 14 -19.40 24.72 1.60
N LEU A 15 -20.25 24.53 0.59
CA LEU A 15 -19.96 23.65 -0.55
C LEU A 15 -18.78 24.16 -1.40
N ALA A 16 -18.71 25.47 -1.65
CA ALA A 16 -17.59 26.07 -2.37
C ALA A 16 -16.26 25.96 -1.60
N ALA A 17 -16.29 26.17 -0.28
CA ALA A 17 -15.11 26.02 0.58
C ALA A 17 -14.62 24.55 0.64
N SER A 18 -15.55 23.59 0.66
CA SER A 18 -15.25 22.16 0.59
C SER A 18 -14.55 21.78 -0.72
N VAL A 19 -15.04 22.28 -1.86
CA VAL A 19 -14.44 22.01 -3.18
C VAL A 19 -13.03 22.61 -3.28
N LEU A 20 -12.81 23.80 -2.74
CA LEU A 20 -11.50 24.44 -2.74
C LEU A 20 -10.46 23.70 -1.87
N CYS A 21 -10.88 23.17 -0.72
CA CYS A 21 -10.03 22.34 0.14
C CYS A 21 -9.62 21.02 -0.54
N ILE A 22 -10.54 20.38 -1.26
CA ILE A 22 -10.27 19.13 -2.00
C ILE A 22 -9.30 19.38 -3.16
N LEU A 23 -9.40 20.54 -3.82
CA LEU A 23 -8.49 20.91 -4.91
C LEU A 23 -7.06 21.21 -4.41
N SER A 24 -6.93 21.75 -3.20
CA SER A 24 -5.65 22.11 -2.58
C SER A 24 -4.79 20.90 -2.18
N PHE A 25 -5.42 19.76 -1.90
CA PHE A 25 -4.72 18.54 -1.46
C PHE A 25 -3.98 17.79 -2.59
N ASN A 26 -4.19 18.18 -3.85
CA ASN A 26 -3.64 17.47 -5.02
C ASN A 26 -2.31 18.05 -5.54
N LEU A 27 -1.77 19.12 -4.95
CA LEU A 27 -0.42 19.59 -5.28
C LEU A 27 0.63 18.85 -4.43
N HIS A 28 0.87 17.58 -4.76
CA HIS A 28 2.13 16.93 -4.39
C HIS A 28 3.14 17.18 -5.52
N THR A 29 3.98 18.20 -5.36
CA THR A 29 5.17 18.37 -6.19
C THR A 29 6.11 17.20 -5.94
N ALA A 30 6.36 16.39 -6.98
CA ALA A 30 7.38 15.35 -6.96
C ALA A 30 8.76 16.01 -6.87
N ILE A 31 9.34 16.03 -5.67
CA ILE A 31 10.75 16.38 -5.49
C ILE A 31 11.55 15.17 -5.98
N ALA A 32 12.20 15.30 -7.13
CA ALA A 32 13.17 14.34 -7.61
C ALA A 32 14.40 14.40 -6.67
N LYS A 33 14.44 13.50 -5.68
CA LYS A 33 15.64 13.27 -4.88
C LYS A 33 16.57 12.34 -5.66
N ALA A 34 17.60 12.92 -6.27
CA ALA A 34 18.71 12.17 -6.85
C ALA A 34 19.94 12.34 -5.96
N ASP A 35 19.88 11.77 -4.74
CA ASP A 35 21.05 11.68 -3.89
C ASP A 35 21.60 10.25 -4.01
N ASN A 36 22.75 10.07 -4.66
CA ASN A 36 23.50 8.81 -4.65
C ASN A 36 24.25 8.70 -3.32
N ILE A 37 23.54 8.28 -2.27
CA ILE A 37 24.08 8.21 -0.90
C ILE A 37 24.59 6.80 -0.63
N ILE A 38 25.85 6.71 -0.21
CA ILE A 38 26.46 5.46 0.27
C ILE A 38 26.89 5.61 1.73
N GLN A 39 26.69 4.54 2.50
CA GLN A 39 27.01 4.49 3.92
C GLN A 39 27.95 3.33 4.22
N GLY A 40 28.94 3.57 5.07
CA GLY A 40 29.88 2.55 5.54
C GLY A 40 29.29 1.65 6.64
N TYR A 41 29.55 0.34 6.52
CA TYR A 41 29.13 -0.70 7.46
C TYR A 41 30.26 -1.68 7.77
N ASP A 42 30.09 -2.40 8.88
CA ASP A 42 30.96 -3.49 9.29
C ASP A 42 30.48 -4.81 8.67
N SER A 43 31.41 -5.68 8.28
CA SER A 43 31.07 -7.04 7.83
C SER A 43 32.08 -8.06 8.36
N ALA A 44 31.59 -9.25 8.66
CA ALA A 44 32.41 -10.38 9.08
C ALA A 44 33.12 -11.05 7.89
N GLU A 45 32.57 -10.90 6.68
CA GLU A 45 33.05 -11.52 5.45
C GLU A 45 33.42 -10.45 4.43
N SER A 46 34.29 -10.79 3.47
CA SER A 46 34.63 -9.90 2.36
C SER A 46 33.50 -9.93 1.33
N LEU A 47 32.83 -8.79 1.14
CA LEU A 47 31.69 -8.66 0.24
C LEU A 47 32.12 -8.01 -1.07
N GLN A 48 31.75 -8.64 -2.19
CA GLN A 48 32.03 -8.09 -3.53
C GLN A 48 31.01 -7.00 -3.90
N PRO A 49 31.43 -5.96 -4.64
CA PRO A 49 30.51 -4.98 -5.22
C PRO A 49 29.43 -5.63 -6.08
N GLY A 50 28.21 -5.13 -5.95
CA GLY A 50 27.01 -5.61 -6.61
C GLY A 50 26.20 -6.65 -5.83
N LEU A 51 26.70 -7.16 -4.69
CA LEU A 51 25.94 -8.08 -3.85
C LEU A 51 24.84 -7.36 -3.07
N LEU A 52 23.69 -8.01 -2.95
CA LEU A 52 22.59 -7.57 -2.08
C LEU A 52 22.89 -7.95 -0.63
N VAL A 53 22.60 -7.03 0.29
CA VAL A 53 22.87 -7.20 1.72
C VAL A 53 21.64 -6.99 2.58
N ALA A 54 21.68 -7.64 3.75
CA ALA A 54 20.77 -7.42 4.86
C ALA A 54 21.53 -6.82 6.06
N LEU A 55 20.83 -6.04 6.88
CA LEU A 55 21.31 -5.69 8.21
C LEU A 55 21.14 -6.87 9.17
N ASP A 56 22.11 -7.05 10.06
CA ASP A 56 22.02 -8.08 11.09
C ASP A 56 20.94 -7.72 12.12
N LYS A 57 20.20 -8.73 12.61
CA LYS A 57 19.10 -8.52 13.57
C LYS A 57 19.60 -8.04 14.93
N ASN A 58 20.85 -8.37 15.26
CA ASN A 58 21.47 -8.07 16.56
C ASN A 58 22.33 -6.79 16.54
N SER A 59 22.61 -6.21 15.37
CA SER A 59 23.51 -5.06 15.25
C SER A 59 23.17 -4.21 14.03
N SER A 60 22.76 -2.97 14.26
CA SER A 60 22.34 -2.01 13.22
C SER A 60 23.48 -1.51 12.32
N ARG A 61 24.72 -1.92 12.60
CA ARG A 61 25.94 -1.49 11.89
C ARG A 61 26.65 -2.63 11.17
N THR A 62 26.15 -3.86 11.29
CA THR A 62 26.74 -5.04 10.65
C THR A 62 25.88 -5.49 9.48
N VAL A 63 26.52 -5.70 8.33
CA VAL A 63 25.87 -6.20 7.11
C VAL A 63 26.34 -7.61 6.76
N LYS A 64 25.39 -8.42 6.28
CA LYS A 64 25.62 -9.78 5.80
C LYS A 64 25.03 -9.92 4.40
N VAL A 65 25.52 -10.90 3.64
CA VAL A 65 24.92 -11.27 2.35
C VAL A 65 23.44 -11.60 2.57
N LEU A 66 22.57 -11.02 1.75
CA LEU A 66 21.14 -11.30 1.81
C LEU A 66 20.89 -12.77 1.41
N PRO A 67 20.30 -13.61 2.27
CA PRO A 67 19.96 -14.97 1.91
C PRO A 67 19.00 -15.01 0.71
N GLY A 68 19.14 -16.04 -0.12
CA GLY A 68 18.25 -16.26 -1.24
C GLY A 68 16.77 -16.32 -0.80
N ALA A 69 15.89 -15.76 -1.62
CA ALA A 69 14.44 -15.65 -1.42
C ALA A 69 13.98 -14.78 -0.23
N ASP A 70 14.89 -14.18 0.54
CA ASP A 70 14.52 -13.32 1.67
C ASP A 70 14.34 -11.85 1.23
N SER A 71 13.18 -11.51 0.67
CA SER A 71 12.91 -10.13 0.23
C SER A 71 12.62 -9.17 1.40
N ASP A 72 12.26 -9.68 2.57
CA ASP A 72 11.82 -8.85 3.70
C ASP A 72 12.98 -8.07 4.32
N HIS A 73 14.14 -8.71 4.42
CA HIS A 73 15.35 -8.14 5.03
C HIS A 73 16.27 -7.44 4.01
N LEU A 74 15.78 -7.19 2.80
CA LEU A 74 16.53 -6.46 1.78
C LEU A 74 16.84 -5.04 2.25
N PHE A 75 18.13 -4.72 2.36
CA PHE A 75 18.60 -3.42 2.84
C PHE A 75 19.22 -2.56 1.74
N GLY A 76 20.11 -3.13 0.92
CA GLY A 76 20.80 -2.38 -0.13
C GLY A 76 21.77 -3.24 -0.94
N VAL A 77 22.64 -2.57 -1.69
CA VAL A 77 23.69 -3.21 -2.51
C VAL A 77 25.06 -2.72 -2.08
N VAL A 78 26.03 -3.63 -2.08
CA VAL A 78 27.44 -3.30 -1.85
C VAL A 78 27.99 -2.55 -3.05
N VAL A 79 28.63 -1.42 -2.80
CA VAL A 79 29.19 -0.55 -3.85
C VAL A 79 30.65 -0.23 -3.54
N ASP A 80 31.39 0.07 -4.60
CA ASP A 80 32.74 0.58 -4.43
C ASP A 80 32.67 2.06 -3.98
N PRO A 81 33.46 2.49 -2.97
CA PRO A 81 33.48 3.89 -2.55
C PRO A 81 33.92 4.85 -3.65
N THR A 82 34.64 4.38 -4.68
CA THR A 82 35.02 5.22 -5.83
C THR A 82 33.86 5.56 -6.76
N ASP A 83 32.76 4.80 -6.70
CA ASP A 83 31.58 4.99 -7.58
C ASP A 83 30.59 6.05 -7.05
N ALA A 84 30.80 6.60 -5.84
CA ALA A 84 29.87 7.54 -5.22
C ALA A 84 30.53 8.89 -4.86
N PRO A 85 29.90 10.02 -5.19
CA PRO A 85 30.42 11.35 -4.84
C PRO A 85 30.29 11.70 -3.35
N PHE A 86 29.41 11.00 -2.62
CA PHE A 86 29.13 11.27 -1.21
C PHE A 86 29.14 9.99 -0.38
N THR A 87 30.08 9.92 0.56
CA THR A 87 30.23 8.82 1.51
C THR A 87 29.93 9.29 2.93
N LEU A 88 28.91 8.73 3.58
CA LEU A 88 28.78 8.87 5.03
C LEU A 88 29.73 7.89 5.70
N ASN A 89 30.93 8.39 6.01
CA ASN A 89 31.99 7.61 6.64
C ASN A 89 31.66 7.37 8.11
N ALA A 90 31.62 6.10 8.47
CA ALA A 90 31.71 5.64 9.84
C ALA A 90 33.17 5.19 10.01
N GLU A 91 33.92 5.84 10.90
CA GLU A 91 35.36 5.56 11.12
C GLU A 91 35.60 4.03 11.15
N SER A 92 36.49 3.54 10.29
CA SER A 92 36.86 2.12 10.08
C SER A 92 35.87 1.17 9.36
N SER A 93 34.93 1.68 8.57
CA SER A 93 34.02 0.83 7.78
C SER A 93 34.74 -0.04 6.73
N LYS A 94 34.43 -1.35 6.70
CA LYS A 94 35.01 -2.31 5.75
C LYS A 94 34.26 -2.42 4.43
N VAL A 95 32.96 -2.12 4.42
CA VAL A 95 32.08 -2.27 3.25
C VAL A 95 31.17 -1.06 3.11
N PHE A 96 30.95 -0.59 1.89
CA PHE A 96 30.01 0.49 1.60
C PHE A 96 28.73 -0.05 0.98
N VAL A 97 27.59 0.44 1.45
CA VAL A 97 26.27 0.01 1.00
C VAL A 97 25.49 1.21 0.47
N ALA A 98 24.97 1.08 -0.74
CA ALA A 98 24.04 2.01 -1.34
C ALA A 98 22.61 1.62 -0.99
N THR A 99 21.88 2.57 -0.40
CA THR A 99 20.43 2.48 -0.14
C THR A 99 19.63 3.38 -1.08
N SER A 100 20.30 4.23 -1.85
CA SER A 100 19.68 5.09 -2.86
C SER A 100 20.68 5.44 -3.95
N GLY A 101 20.20 5.57 -5.18
CA GLY A 101 21.01 6.00 -6.32
C GLY A 101 21.15 4.94 -7.41
N SER A 102 21.86 5.26 -8.49
CA SER A 102 22.09 4.32 -9.61
C SER A 102 23.43 3.62 -9.46
N PHE A 103 23.43 2.34 -9.12
CA PHE A 103 24.64 1.53 -8.93
C PHE A 103 24.53 0.16 -9.61
N GLN A 104 25.67 -0.50 -9.80
CA GLN A 104 25.69 -1.84 -10.37
C GLN A 104 25.25 -2.87 -9.33
N ALA A 105 24.33 -3.75 -9.71
CA ALA A 105 23.93 -4.91 -8.92
C ALA A 105 24.19 -6.20 -9.71
N LEU A 106 24.46 -7.29 -8.99
CA LEU A 106 24.54 -8.63 -9.55
C LEU A 106 23.14 -9.14 -9.82
N ILE A 107 22.89 -9.60 -11.04
CA ILE A 107 21.56 -10.00 -11.48
C ILE A 107 21.58 -11.33 -12.21
N SER A 108 20.59 -12.16 -11.90
CA SER A 108 20.32 -13.47 -12.49
C SER A 108 19.17 -13.43 -13.50
N THR A 109 19.31 -14.19 -14.59
CA THR A 109 18.23 -14.44 -15.57
C THR A 109 17.23 -15.53 -15.15
N THR A 110 17.29 -16.04 -13.91
CA THR A 110 16.39 -17.11 -13.43
C THR A 110 14.91 -16.75 -13.54
N ALA A 111 14.57 -15.48 -13.37
CA ALA A 111 13.21 -14.97 -13.51
C ALA A 111 12.89 -14.40 -14.91
N GLY A 112 13.75 -14.68 -15.91
CA GLY A 112 13.63 -14.22 -17.29
C GLY A 112 14.50 -13.01 -17.62
N ILE A 113 14.31 -12.49 -18.84
CA ILE A 113 15.03 -11.32 -19.37
C ILE A 113 14.58 -10.05 -18.63
N ILE A 114 15.55 -9.18 -18.34
CA ILE A 114 15.34 -7.91 -17.65
C ILE A 114 15.46 -6.78 -18.66
N LYS A 115 14.45 -5.92 -18.69
CA LYS A 115 14.44 -4.72 -19.52
C LYS A 115 14.62 -3.47 -18.66
N PRO A 116 15.13 -2.36 -19.22
CA PRO A 116 15.09 -1.07 -18.55
C PRO A 116 13.66 -0.74 -18.08
N GLY A 117 13.52 -0.34 -16.82
CA GLY A 117 12.24 -0.08 -16.15
C GLY A 117 11.64 -1.27 -15.40
N ASP A 118 12.14 -2.50 -15.59
CA ASP A 118 11.67 -3.65 -14.82
C ASP A 118 12.06 -3.53 -13.34
N PHE A 119 11.17 -3.95 -12.44
CA PHE A 119 11.47 -4.03 -11.01
C PHE A 119 12.42 -5.18 -10.72
N VAL A 120 13.37 -4.95 -9.82
CA VAL A 120 14.41 -5.90 -9.44
C VAL A 120 14.32 -6.18 -7.94
N THR A 121 14.50 -7.43 -7.55
CA THR A 121 14.48 -7.90 -6.15
C THR A 121 15.40 -9.11 -5.97
N ILE A 122 15.54 -9.64 -4.76
CA ILE A 122 16.38 -10.80 -4.45
C ILE A 122 15.93 -12.07 -5.19
N SER A 123 16.91 -12.82 -5.69
CA SER A 123 16.71 -14.14 -6.29
C SER A 123 16.79 -15.26 -5.26
N ASN A 124 16.61 -16.51 -5.70
CA ASN A 124 16.85 -17.67 -4.84
C ASN A 124 18.35 -17.89 -4.55
N LEU A 125 19.23 -17.16 -5.25
CA LEU A 125 20.66 -17.15 -5.00
C LEU A 125 20.99 -15.99 -4.04
N SER A 126 21.76 -16.30 -3.00
CA SER A 126 22.13 -15.33 -1.97
C SER A 126 22.92 -14.16 -2.57
N GLY A 127 22.50 -12.94 -2.23
CA GLY A 127 23.15 -11.71 -2.68
C GLY A 127 22.97 -11.36 -4.15
N ILE A 128 22.17 -12.10 -4.92
CA ILE A 128 21.98 -11.86 -6.36
C ILE A 128 20.54 -11.45 -6.64
N ALA A 129 20.35 -10.36 -7.38
CA ALA A 129 19.04 -9.87 -7.77
C ALA A 129 18.45 -10.66 -8.96
N GLN A 130 17.16 -10.52 -9.18
CA GLN A 130 16.43 -10.99 -10.35
C GLN A 130 15.23 -10.08 -10.61
N LYS A 131 14.56 -10.31 -11.74
CA LYS A 131 13.28 -9.68 -12.05
C LYS A 131 12.24 -9.96 -10.95
N ALA A 132 11.57 -8.91 -10.49
CA ALA A 132 10.54 -9.02 -9.45
C ALA A 132 9.25 -9.66 -9.97
N ASN A 133 8.64 -10.46 -9.10
CA ASN A 133 7.35 -11.11 -9.31
C ASN A 133 6.38 -10.77 -8.15
N SER A 134 5.16 -11.27 -8.20
CA SER A 134 4.13 -10.98 -7.19
C SER A 134 4.30 -11.70 -5.85
N GLY A 135 5.24 -12.64 -5.76
CA GLY A 135 5.52 -13.43 -4.56
C GLY A 135 6.51 -12.78 -3.59
N GLN A 136 7.25 -11.76 -4.03
CA GLN A 136 8.23 -11.05 -3.20
C GLN A 136 7.61 -9.78 -2.62
N THR A 137 7.88 -9.48 -1.36
CA THR A 137 7.28 -8.37 -0.60
C THR A 137 7.95 -7.04 -0.83
N ARG A 138 9.27 -7.03 -1.07
CA ARG A 138 10.07 -5.82 -1.32
C ARG A 138 10.87 -5.95 -2.60
N ILE A 139 11.21 -4.79 -3.17
CA ILE A 139 12.08 -4.64 -4.32
C ILE A 139 13.30 -3.83 -3.92
N LEU A 140 14.41 -4.09 -4.60
CA LEU A 140 15.61 -3.28 -4.50
C LEU A 140 15.44 -1.94 -5.24
N GLY A 141 14.76 -1.98 -6.39
CA GLY A 141 14.72 -0.84 -7.29
C GLY A 141 14.22 -1.17 -8.69
N GLN A 142 14.55 -0.30 -9.65
CA GLN A 142 14.23 -0.45 -11.07
C GLN A 142 15.50 -0.59 -11.90
N ALA A 143 15.49 -1.50 -12.87
CA ALA A 143 16.61 -1.70 -13.78
C ALA A 143 16.79 -0.46 -14.69
N VAL A 144 17.99 0.09 -14.76
CA VAL A 144 18.35 1.18 -15.69
C VAL A 144 18.83 0.60 -17.01
N SER A 145 19.58 -0.50 -16.95
CA SER A 145 20.06 -1.25 -18.11
C SER A 145 19.30 -2.57 -18.25
N GLY A 146 19.25 -3.13 -19.47
CA GLY A 146 18.70 -4.47 -19.70
C GLY A 146 19.74 -5.58 -19.48
N PHE A 147 19.27 -6.79 -19.20
CA PHE A 147 20.09 -8.00 -19.13
C PHE A 147 19.35 -9.19 -19.74
N ASP A 148 19.94 -9.78 -20.77
CA ASP A 148 19.40 -10.92 -21.52
C ASP A 148 20.16 -12.23 -21.27
N GLY A 149 21.25 -12.19 -20.50
CA GLY A 149 22.13 -13.33 -20.27
C GLY A 149 22.96 -13.74 -21.49
N THR A 150 23.11 -12.88 -22.49
CA THR A 150 24.05 -13.12 -23.61
C THR A 150 25.26 -12.19 -23.53
N SER A 151 25.04 -10.95 -23.10
CA SER A 151 26.06 -9.92 -22.91
C SER A 151 26.32 -9.65 -21.43
N ASN A 152 27.55 -9.28 -21.06
CA ASN A 152 27.94 -8.93 -19.68
C ASN A 152 27.72 -10.04 -18.62
N VAL A 153 27.84 -11.31 -19.01
CA VAL A 153 27.80 -12.46 -18.09
C VAL A 153 29.15 -12.60 -17.39
N ILE A 154 29.14 -12.64 -16.07
CA ILE A 154 30.32 -12.80 -15.23
C ILE A 154 30.51 -14.27 -14.85
N THR A 155 29.42 -14.90 -14.39
CA THR A 155 29.41 -16.28 -13.91
C THR A 155 28.13 -16.96 -14.34
N THR A 156 28.21 -18.27 -14.55
CA THR A 156 27.04 -19.14 -14.73
C THR A 156 26.98 -20.10 -13.55
N ASP A 157 25.90 -20.05 -12.77
CA ASP A 157 25.65 -20.96 -11.65
C ASP A 157 24.45 -21.85 -12.00
N GLY A 158 24.73 -23.07 -12.45
CA GLY A 158 23.73 -23.97 -13.04
C GLY A 158 23.07 -23.38 -14.30
N ASN A 159 21.74 -23.22 -14.27
CA ASN A 159 20.98 -22.56 -15.35
C ASN A 159 20.88 -21.02 -15.17
N ALA A 160 21.41 -20.47 -14.08
CA ALA A 160 21.36 -19.05 -13.80
C ALA A 160 22.58 -18.35 -14.42
N LYS A 161 22.35 -17.47 -15.39
CA LYS A 161 23.38 -16.57 -15.90
C LYS A 161 23.40 -15.31 -15.05
N ILE A 162 24.56 -14.99 -14.50
CA ILE A 162 24.75 -13.87 -13.58
C ILE A 162 25.58 -12.80 -14.28
N GLY A 163 25.07 -11.57 -14.31
CA GLY A 163 25.76 -10.41 -14.85
C GLY A 163 25.67 -9.20 -13.90
N ARG A 164 26.32 -8.10 -14.29
CA ARG A 164 26.19 -6.81 -13.60
C ARG A 164 25.47 -5.82 -14.50
N ILE A 165 24.44 -5.17 -13.95
CA ILE A 165 23.75 -4.07 -14.62
C ILE A 165 23.46 -2.94 -13.65
N PHE A 166 23.27 -1.73 -14.20
CA PHE A 166 22.87 -0.58 -13.42
C PHE A 166 21.40 -0.70 -13.00
N VAL A 167 21.16 -0.49 -11.71
CA VAL A 167 19.86 -0.48 -11.07
C VAL A 167 19.73 0.83 -10.30
N GLN A 168 18.60 1.49 -10.47
CA GLN A 168 18.19 2.59 -9.62
C GLN A 168 17.74 1.99 -8.29
N ILE A 169 18.65 1.97 -7.33
CA ILE A 169 18.43 1.49 -5.97
C ILE A 169 17.51 2.46 -5.25
N ASN A 170 16.40 1.91 -4.77
CA ASN A 170 15.47 2.54 -3.85
C ASN A 170 14.64 1.41 -3.22
N PRO A 171 15.13 0.79 -2.12
CA PRO A 171 14.46 -0.30 -1.45
C PRO A 171 13.08 0.13 -1.00
N GLN A 172 12.05 -0.48 -1.59
CA GLN A 172 10.66 -0.15 -1.31
C GLN A 172 9.78 -1.41 -1.36
N ASN A 173 8.55 -1.27 -0.88
CA ASN A 173 7.60 -2.37 -0.98
C ASN A 173 7.32 -2.65 -2.45
N ASN A 174 7.28 -3.93 -2.80
CA ASN A 174 7.08 -4.35 -4.17
C ASN A 174 5.67 -3.92 -4.62
N PRO A 175 5.53 -3.05 -5.64
CA PRO A 175 4.22 -2.66 -6.15
C PRO A 175 3.49 -3.83 -6.82
N LEU A 176 4.23 -4.87 -7.25
CA LEU A 176 3.69 -6.10 -7.80
C LEU A 176 3.33 -7.11 -6.71
N ALA A 177 3.78 -6.92 -5.47
CA ALA A 177 3.43 -7.83 -4.39
C ALA A 177 1.91 -7.87 -4.27
N ASN A 178 1.39 -9.08 -4.09
CA ASN A 178 0.10 -9.26 -3.47
C ASN A 178 0.22 -8.84 -1.99
N ASN A 179 0.32 -7.52 -1.74
CA ASN A 179 0.23 -6.90 -0.43
C ASN A 179 -1.21 -7.04 0.06
N ALA A 180 -1.60 -8.29 0.32
CA ALA A 180 -2.73 -8.61 1.14
C ALA A 180 -2.32 -8.21 2.56
N VAL A 181 -2.47 -6.91 2.88
CA VAL A 181 -2.92 -6.55 4.24
C VAL A 181 -3.96 -7.59 4.60
N LEU A 182 -3.80 -8.29 5.73
CA LEU A 182 -4.58 -9.47 6.12
C LEU A 182 -6.07 -9.13 6.24
N VAL A 183 -6.74 -9.03 5.09
CA VAL A 183 -8.18 -8.95 4.99
C VAL A 183 -8.65 -10.39 4.99
N PRO A 184 -9.47 -10.80 5.98
CA PRO A 184 -10.09 -12.11 5.99
C PRO A 184 -10.69 -12.46 4.62
N SER A 185 -10.47 -13.69 4.18
CA SER A 185 -10.81 -14.15 2.83
C SER A 185 -12.29 -13.96 2.47
N PHE A 186 -13.19 -13.98 3.46
CA PHE A 186 -14.61 -13.68 3.27
C PHE A 186 -14.87 -12.23 2.87
N LEU A 187 -14.23 -11.25 3.54
CA LEU A 187 -14.37 -9.82 3.21
C LEU A 187 -13.79 -9.52 1.83
N LYS A 188 -12.66 -10.15 1.50
CA LYS A 188 -12.04 -10.00 0.18
C LYS A 188 -12.94 -10.54 -0.94
N LYS A 189 -13.56 -11.72 -0.75
CA LYS A 189 -14.51 -12.30 -1.72
C LYS A 189 -15.77 -11.45 -1.86
N ALA A 190 -16.38 -11.03 -0.75
CA ALA A 190 -17.57 -10.17 -0.77
C ALA A 190 -17.28 -8.83 -1.46
N SER A 191 -16.16 -8.19 -1.11
CA SER A 191 -15.77 -6.90 -1.71
C SER A 191 -15.47 -7.02 -3.19
N ASN A 192 -14.76 -8.08 -3.60
CA ASN A 192 -14.44 -8.31 -5.01
C ASN A 192 -15.70 -8.68 -5.83
N ALA A 193 -16.64 -9.44 -5.26
CA ALA A 193 -17.91 -9.77 -5.90
C ALA A 193 -18.77 -8.51 -6.14
N VAL A 194 -18.76 -7.57 -5.19
CA VAL A 194 -19.50 -6.31 -5.32
C VAL A 194 -18.79 -5.32 -6.26
N ALA A 195 -17.47 -5.24 -6.21
CA ALA A 195 -16.68 -4.27 -6.98
C ALA A 195 -16.34 -4.71 -8.41
N GLY A 196 -16.35 -6.02 -8.69
CA GLY A 196 -15.91 -6.59 -9.97
C GLY A 196 -14.41 -6.45 -10.26
N LYS A 197 -13.61 -5.98 -9.29
CA LYS A 197 -12.15 -5.80 -9.38
C LYS A 197 -11.49 -6.09 -8.03
N SER A 198 -10.17 -6.28 -8.04
CA SER A 198 -9.38 -6.40 -6.80
C SER A 198 -9.38 -5.06 -6.06
N VAL A 199 -10.01 -5.02 -4.87
CA VAL A 199 -10.13 -3.80 -4.07
C VAL A 199 -8.97 -3.73 -3.06
N PRO A 200 -8.27 -2.59 -2.94
CA PRO A 200 -7.22 -2.41 -1.94
C PRO A 200 -7.80 -2.49 -0.52
N ALA A 201 -7.04 -3.06 0.42
CA ALA A 201 -7.52 -3.36 1.78
C ALA A 201 -8.07 -2.14 2.54
N ILE A 202 -7.48 -0.96 2.35
CA ILE A 202 -7.95 0.27 2.99
C ILE A 202 -9.40 0.61 2.63
N ARG A 203 -9.82 0.37 1.38
CA ARG A 203 -11.20 0.60 0.93
C ARG A 203 -12.16 -0.43 1.53
N ILE A 204 -11.70 -1.67 1.71
CA ILE A 204 -12.48 -2.72 2.36
C ILE A 204 -12.77 -2.33 3.83
N TYR A 205 -11.76 -1.91 4.59
CA TYR A 205 -11.96 -1.46 5.98
C TYR A 205 -12.80 -0.18 6.08
N ALA A 206 -12.59 0.79 5.19
CA ALA A 206 -13.41 2.01 5.15
C ALA A 206 -14.89 1.68 4.86
N SER A 207 -15.16 0.78 3.92
CA SER A 207 -16.52 0.33 3.60
C SER A 207 -17.17 -0.42 4.76
N LEU A 208 -16.40 -1.23 5.48
CA LEU A 208 -16.87 -1.93 6.68
C LEU A 208 -17.25 -0.92 7.77
N GLY A 209 -16.45 0.13 7.96
CA GLY A 209 -16.74 1.20 8.91
C GLY A 209 -18.05 1.94 8.60
N VAL A 210 -18.26 2.32 7.33
CA VAL A 210 -19.50 2.97 6.88
C VAL A 210 -20.71 2.04 7.05
N PHE A 211 -20.55 0.75 6.74
CA PHE A 211 -21.61 -0.24 6.91
C PHE A 211 -22.02 -0.37 8.38
N VAL A 212 -21.05 -0.54 9.29
CA VAL A 212 -21.31 -0.67 10.73
C VAL A 212 -21.95 0.60 11.28
N PHE A 213 -21.47 1.77 10.87
CA PHE A 213 -22.06 3.05 11.28
C PHE A 213 -23.52 3.18 10.82
N ALA A 214 -23.81 2.90 9.55
CA ALA A 214 -25.17 2.93 9.01
C ALA A 214 -26.09 1.91 9.70
N ALA A 215 -25.59 0.72 10.00
CA ALA A 215 -26.32 -0.32 10.73
C ALA A 215 -26.66 0.14 12.16
N ILE A 216 -25.70 0.73 12.88
CA ILE A 216 -25.93 1.27 14.23
C ILE A 216 -27.01 2.35 14.20
N VAL A 217 -26.91 3.32 13.28
CA VAL A 217 -27.92 4.39 13.16
C VAL A 217 -29.29 3.81 12.84
N ALA A 218 -29.39 2.87 11.90
CA ALA A 218 -30.65 2.22 11.56
C ALA A 218 -31.26 1.45 12.75
N ILE A 219 -30.43 0.71 13.51
CA ILE A 219 -30.86 -0.02 14.70
C ILE A 219 -31.37 0.94 15.77
N LEU A 220 -30.65 2.04 16.04
CA LEU A 220 -31.06 3.04 17.05
C LEU A 220 -32.41 3.68 16.68
N VAL A 221 -32.60 4.04 15.41
CA VAL A 221 -33.85 4.61 14.90
C VAL A 221 -35.00 3.60 15.02
N LEU A 222 -34.78 2.35 14.60
CA LEU A 222 -35.79 1.29 14.69
C LEU A 222 -36.14 0.97 16.14
N TRP A 223 -35.15 0.84 17.02
CA TRP A 223 -35.38 0.49 18.42
C TRP A 223 -36.16 1.57 19.15
N SER A 224 -35.78 2.84 18.97
CA SER A 224 -36.49 3.98 19.56
C SER A 224 -37.91 4.09 19.02
N GLY A 225 -38.08 3.98 17.70
CA GLY A 225 -39.38 4.08 17.04
C GLY A 225 -40.36 2.97 17.40
N VAL A 226 -39.91 1.72 17.34
CA VAL A 226 -40.76 0.55 17.59
C VAL A 226 -41.12 0.48 19.07
N ARG A 227 -40.15 0.61 19.98
CA ARG A 227 -40.42 0.57 21.42
C ARG A 227 -41.35 1.71 21.85
N GLY A 228 -41.14 2.92 21.35
CA GLY A 228 -42.03 4.07 21.61
C GLY A 228 -43.44 3.81 21.11
N SER A 229 -43.59 3.23 19.91
CA SER A 229 -44.89 2.89 19.33
C SER A 229 -45.62 1.80 20.13
N LEU A 230 -44.91 0.78 20.61
CA LEU A 230 -45.48 -0.29 21.44
C LEU A 230 -45.97 0.22 22.80
N ILE A 231 -45.19 1.10 23.46
CA ILE A 231 -45.61 1.72 24.73
C ILE A 231 -46.84 2.60 24.53
N ALA A 232 -46.88 3.40 23.46
CA ALA A 232 -48.03 4.24 23.14
C ALA A 232 -49.29 3.41 22.90
N LEU A 233 -49.16 2.26 22.21
CA LEU A 233 -50.28 1.35 21.94
C LEU A 233 -50.82 0.71 23.23
N GLY A 234 -49.93 0.34 24.16
CA GLY A 234 -50.33 -0.19 25.47
C GLY A 234 -51.06 0.83 26.34
N ARG A 235 -50.75 2.13 26.18
CA ARG A 235 -51.37 3.22 26.95
C ARG A 235 -52.69 3.74 26.35
N ASN A 236 -52.85 3.68 25.03
CA ASN A 236 -54.06 4.15 24.37
C ASN A 236 -54.44 3.27 23.16
N PRO A 237 -55.19 2.17 23.39
CA PRO A 237 -55.57 1.25 22.32
C PRO A 237 -56.55 1.85 21.29
N LEU A 238 -57.26 2.94 21.64
CA LEU A 238 -58.17 3.63 20.70
C LEU A 238 -57.43 4.37 19.58
N SER A 239 -56.18 4.81 19.82
CA SER A 239 -55.36 5.51 18.82
C SER A 239 -54.55 4.58 17.91
N ARG A 240 -54.90 3.29 17.86
CA ARG A 240 -54.18 2.23 17.14
C ARG A 240 -53.79 2.66 15.71
N LYS A 241 -54.73 3.15 14.91
CA LYS A 241 -54.48 3.50 13.51
C LYS A 241 -53.41 4.59 13.34
N ALA A 242 -53.43 5.61 14.20
CA ALA A 242 -52.45 6.69 14.19
C ALA A 242 -51.06 6.20 14.63
N ILE A 243 -51.00 5.36 15.68
CA ILE A 243 -49.74 4.80 16.21
C ILE A 243 -49.09 3.86 15.19
N PHE A 244 -49.85 2.97 14.56
CA PHE A 244 -49.32 2.07 13.52
C PHE A 244 -48.80 2.85 12.31
N SER A 245 -49.49 3.90 11.88
CA SER A 245 -49.01 4.77 10.79
C SER A 245 -47.69 5.47 11.15
N GLY A 246 -47.56 5.95 12.40
CA GLY A 246 -46.30 6.49 12.91
C GLY A 246 -45.17 5.46 12.94
N MET A 247 -45.45 4.25 13.43
CA MET A 247 -44.51 3.14 13.45
C MET A 247 -44.01 2.79 12.05
N TYR A 248 -44.90 2.69 11.05
CA TYR A 248 -44.52 2.44 9.67
C TYR A 248 -43.56 3.52 9.13
N LYS A 249 -43.82 4.80 9.39
CA LYS A 249 -42.93 5.89 8.96
C LYS A 249 -41.52 5.75 9.54
N VAL A 250 -41.41 5.38 10.82
CA VAL A 250 -40.08 5.19 11.44
C VAL A 250 -39.39 3.95 10.88
N VAL A 251 -40.12 2.86 10.64
CA VAL A 251 -39.58 1.64 10.01
C VAL A 251 -39.06 1.93 8.61
N PHE A 252 -39.85 2.61 7.76
CA PHE A 252 -39.44 3.01 6.41
C PHE A 252 -38.24 3.97 6.45
N THR A 253 -38.18 4.88 7.41
CA THR A 253 -37.02 5.78 7.57
C THR A 253 -35.76 5.02 7.96
N GLY A 254 -35.85 4.07 8.90
CA GLY A 254 -34.72 3.23 9.30
C GLY A 254 -34.20 2.36 8.15
N ILE A 255 -35.12 1.75 7.38
CA ILE A 255 -34.77 1.00 6.16
C ILE A 255 -34.13 1.92 5.12
N GLY A 256 -34.66 3.13 4.92
CA GLY A 256 -34.10 4.12 4.00
C GLY A 256 -32.66 4.52 4.35
N ILE A 257 -32.37 4.75 5.64
CA ILE A 257 -31.01 5.03 6.13
C ILE A 257 -30.08 3.84 5.85
N PHE A 258 -30.56 2.62 6.07
CA PHE A 258 -29.77 1.42 5.82
C PHE A 258 -29.44 1.23 4.33
N ILE A 259 -30.43 1.43 3.45
CA ILE A 259 -30.23 1.38 1.99
C ILE A 259 -29.25 2.46 1.52
N LEU A 260 -29.35 3.68 2.05
CA LEU A 260 -28.40 4.75 1.74
C LEU A 260 -26.99 4.40 2.20
N GLY A 261 -26.84 3.77 3.37
CA GLY A 261 -25.57 3.24 3.84
C GLY A 261 -24.98 2.19 2.91
N LEU A 262 -25.79 1.24 2.45
CA LEU A 262 -25.38 0.23 1.45
C LEU A 262 -24.97 0.85 0.12
N ALA A 263 -25.69 1.88 -0.34
CA ALA A 263 -25.32 2.62 -1.54
C ALA A 263 -23.96 3.33 -1.37
N GLY A 264 -23.70 3.91 -0.19
CA GLY A 264 -22.40 4.49 0.15
C GLY A 264 -21.26 3.47 0.12
N VAL A 265 -21.47 2.29 0.70
CA VAL A 265 -20.53 1.15 0.65
C VAL A 265 -20.22 0.75 -0.79
N TYR A 266 -21.27 0.61 -1.62
CA TYR A 266 -21.12 0.27 -3.03
C TYR A 266 -20.28 1.29 -3.80
N LEU A 267 -20.55 2.59 -3.60
CA LEU A 267 -19.82 3.66 -4.27
C LEU A 267 -18.34 3.66 -3.85
N LEU A 268 -18.05 3.46 -2.57
CA LEU A 268 -16.69 3.42 -2.02
C LEU A 268 -15.88 2.24 -2.57
N LEU A 269 -16.52 1.08 -2.78
CA LEU A 269 -15.86 -0.09 -3.37
C LEU A 269 -15.63 0.06 -4.89
N ARG A 270 -16.53 0.78 -5.59
CA ARG A 270 -16.48 0.92 -7.04
C ARG A 270 -15.51 2.00 -7.53
N VAL A 271 -15.52 3.17 -6.89
CA VAL A 271 -14.55 4.26 -7.13
C VAL A 271 -13.17 3.77 -6.72
#